data_AF-A0A935S2Y9-F1
#
_entry.id   AF-A0A935S2Y9-F1
#
_cell.length_a   1.000
_cell.length_b   1.000
_cell.length_c   1.000
_cell.angle_alpha   90.00
_cell.angle_beta   90.00
_cell.angle_gamma   90.00
#
_symmetry.space_group_name_H-M   'P 1'
#
loop_
_entity.id
_entity.type
_entity.pdbx_description
1 polymer ?
#
loop_
_entity_poly.entity_id
_entity_poly.type
_entity_poly.pdbx_seq_one_letter_code
_entity_poly.pdbx_strand_id
1 'polypeptide(L)'
;MGPTVKNLLAVIAALVAGGIVVYGIEYFIHLLYPSPGDIDLSGHDSLKSYMRDVNEGSLALIILAHGLGAFTSGWVLGKLGVQNKHFLALITGLILTLTGVLNLVVLPHPIWFSIADTCIYFPLTLLGLKFSEQMAKTT
;
A
#
# COMPACT_ATOMS: atom_id res chain seq x y z
N MET A 1 2.59 17.11 -24.19
CA MET A 1 3.36 16.77 -22.96
C MET A 1 4.34 15.66 -23.31
N GLY A 2 5.60 15.73 -22.86
CA GLY A 2 6.60 14.71 -23.17
C GLY A 2 6.30 13.35 -22.51
N PRO A 3 6.78 12.22 -23.06
CA PRO A 3 6.56 10.88 -22.50
C PRO A 3 6.99 10.75 -21.03
N THR A 4 8.10 11.36 -20.63
CA THR A 4 8.62 11.34 -19.25
C THR A 4 7.67 11.97 -18.25
N VAL A 5 7.14 13.17 -18.57
CA VAL A 5 6.21 13.89 -17.70
C VAL A 5 4.89 13.11 -17.57
N LYS A 6 4.41 12.50 -18.67
CA LYS A 6 3.23 11.64 -18.64
C LYS A 6 3.42 10.43 -17.72
N ASN A 7 4.57 9.77 -17.81
CA ASN A 7 4.88 8.61 -16.98
C ASN A 7 4.99 8.97 -15.50
N LEU A 8 5.63 10.10 -15.18
CA LEU A 8 5.73 10.59 -13.80
C LEU A 8 4.36 10.88 -13.21
N LEU A 9 3.51 11.63 -13.94
CA LEU A 9 2.15 11.92 -13.49
C LEU A 9 1.31 10.65 -13.31
N ALA A 10 1.52 9.64 -14.15
CA ALA A 10 0.82 8.37 -14.01
C ALA A 10 1.23 7.59 -12.76
N VAL A 11 2.53 7.57 -12.42
CA VAL A 11 3.01 6.97 -11.16
C VAL A 11 2.43 7.72 -9.96
N ILE A 12 2.44 9.06 -9.99
CA ILE A 12 1.86 9.88 -8.91
C ILE A 12 0.37 9.58 -8.77
N ALA A 13 -0.39 9.60 -9.86
CA ALA A 13 -1.82 9.31 -9.84
C ALA A 13 -2.12 7.91 -9.32
N ALA A 14 -1.30 6.91 -9.69
CA ALA A 14 -1.43 5.55 -9.19
C ALA A 14 -1.18 5.46 -7.68
N LEU A 15 -0.10 6.07 -7.18
CA LEU A 15 0.22 6.11 -5.75
C LEU A 15 -0.87 6.83 -4.94
N VAL A 16 -1.39 7.95 -5.44
CA VAL A 16 -2.48 8.68 -4.79
C VAL A 16 -3.75 7.83 -4.73
N ALA A 17 -4.13 7.19 -5.84
CA ALA A 17 -5.30 6.33 -5.86
C ALA A 17 -5.16 5.14 -4.90
N GLY A 18 -3.98 4.49 -4.87
CA GLY A 18 -3.68 3.43 -3.90
C GLY A 18 -3.72 3.93 -2.46
N GLY A 19 -3.13 5.08 -2.19
CA GLY A 19 -3.13 5.70 -0.86
C GLY A 19 -4.53 6.05 -0.35
N ILE A 20 -5.43 6.52 -1.23
CA ILE A 20 -6.84 6.75 -0.87
C ILE A 20 -7.53 5.45 -0.45
N VAL A 21 -7.27 4.34 -1.15
CA VAL A 21 -7.83 3.03 -0.80
C VAL A 21 -7.28 2.55 0.55
N VAL A 22 -5.97 2.65 0.76
CA VAL A 22 -5.34 2.28 2.06
C VAL A 22 -5.94 3.10 3.18
N TYR A 23 -5.91 4.43 3.06
CA TYR A 23 -6.41 5.34 4.07
C TYR A 23 -7.88 5.08 4.41
N GLY A 24 -8.73 4.87 3.40
CA GLY A 24 -10.15 4.59 3.61
C GLY A 24 -10.40 3.29 4.38
N ILE A 25 -9.63 2.24 4.08
CA ILE A 25 -9.76 0.95 4.77
C ILE A 25 -9.17 1.04 6.18
N GLU A 26 -8.00 1.64 6.36
CA GLU A 26 -7.38 1.86 7.67
C GLU A 26 -8.25 2.71 8.59
N TYR A 27 -8.87 3.77 8.06
CA TYR A 27 -9.83 4.56 8.82
C TYR A 27 -10.97 3.70 9.36
N PHE A 28 -11.52 2.81 8.53
CA PHE A 28 -12.57 1.88 8.97
C PHE A 28 -12.05 0.86 10.00
N ILE A 29 -10.82 0.36 9.84
CA ILE A 29 -10.18 -0.53 10.81
C ILE A 29 -10.05 0.17 12.17
N HIS A 30 -9.64 1.44 12.21
CA HIS A 30 -9.54 2.21 13.45
C HIS A 30 -10.89 2.47 14.12
N LEU A 31 -11.99 2.52 13.36
CA LEU A 31 -13.34 2.57 13.92
C LEU A 31 -13.74 1.23 14.57
N LEU A 32 -13.34 0.10 13.99
CA LEU A 32 -13.61 -1.24 14.54
C LEU A 32 -12.70 -1.63 15.70
N TYR A 33 -11.45 -1.17 15.65
CA TYR A 33 -10.40 -1.43 16.64
C TYR A 33 -9.83 -0.09 17.14
N PRO A 34 -10.54 0.59 18.05
CA PRO A 34 -10.06 1.85 18.61
C PRO A 34 -8.75 1.65 19.36
N SER A 35 -7.81 2.55 19.15
CA SER A 35 -6.57 2.58 19.93
C SER A 35 -6.87 2.85 21.42
N PRO A 36 -6.20 2.18 22.36
CA PRO A 36 -6.35 2.45 23.78
C PRO A 36 -5.71 3.81 24.13
N GLY A 37 -6.50 4.88 24.04
CA GLY A 37 -6.18 6.21 24.59
C GLY A 37 -5.17 7.04 23.79
N ASP A 38 -4.78 8.18 24.39
CA ASP A 38 -3.80 9.13 23.84
C ASP A 38 -2.39 8.56 24.00
N ILE A 39 -1.95 7.83 22.98
CA ILE A 39 -0.61 7.24 22.96
C ILE A 39 0.36 8.29 22.46
N ASP A 40 1.37 8.58 23.27
CA ASP A 40 2.49 9.40 22.86
C ASP A 40 3.32 8.65 21.81
N LEU A 41 3.16 9.01 20.53
CA LEU A 41 3.90 8.40 19.42
C LEU A 41 5.34 8.93 19.30
N SER A 42 5.78 9.84 20.18
CA SER A 42 7.14 10.42 20.14
C SER A 42 8.19 9.59 20.88
N GLY A 43 7.78 8.67 21.77
CA GLY A 43 8.65 7.82 22.57
C GLY A 43 8.78 6.39 22.04
N HIS A 44 9.99 5.84 21.97
CA HIS A 44 10.21 4.45 21.55
C HIS A 44 9.55 3.41 22.48
N ASP A 45 9.47 3.71 23.78
CA ASP A 45 8.86 2.81 24.78
C ASP A 45 7.32 2.83 24.73
N SER A 46 6.71 3.99 24.46
CA SER A 46 5.26 4.13 24.30
C SER A 46 4.76 3.47 23.01
N LEU A 47 5.56 3.48 21.94
CA LEU A 47 5.28 2.72 20.71
C LEU A 47 5.30 1.20 20.94
N LYS A 48 6.21 0.71 21.79
CA LYS A 48 6.25 -0.71 22.15
C LYS A 48 5.06 -1.15 23.00
N SER A 49 4.62 -0.35 23.96
CA SER A 49 3.42 -0.66 24.74
C SER A 49 2.19 -0.67 23.85
N TYR A 50 2.07 0.30 22.93
CA TYR A 50 0.98 0.31 21.95
C TYR A 50 0.90 -0.98 21.15
N MET A 51 2.02 -1.42 20.59
CA MET A 51 2.05 -2.63 19.74
C MET A 51 1.76 -3.92 20.50
N ARG A 52 1.85 -3.94 21.84
CA ARG A 52 1.40 -5.08 22.67
C ARG A 52 -0.11 -5.16 22.78
N ASP A 53 -0.79 -4.03 22.72
CA ASP A 53 -2.24 -3.93 22.88
C ASP A 53 -2.98 -3.94 21.54
N VAL A 54 -2.24 -3.89 20.42
CA VAL A 54 -2.80 -4.00 19.06
C VAL A 54 -3.45 -5.37 18.86
N ASN A 55 -4.68 -5.35 18.36
CA ASN A 55 -5.41 -6.56 18.00
C ASN A 55 -4.75 -7.23 16.77
N GLU A 56 -4.38 -8.51 16.87
CA GLU A 56 -3.75 -9.21 15.75
C GLU A 56 -4.65 -9.28 14.49
N GLY A 57 -5.98 -9.27 14.68
CA GLY A 57 -6.95 -9.21 13.59
C GLY A 57 -6.92 -7.90 12.83
N SER A 58 -6.66 -6.76 13.49
CA SER A 58 -6.54 -5.47 12.79
C SER A 58 -5.30 -5.43 11.90
N LEU A 59 -4.20 -6.08 12.31
CA LEU A 59 -2.98 -6.22 11.49
C LEU A 59 -3.25 -7.01 10.19
N ALA A 60 -4.03 -8.09 10.25
CA ALA A 60 -4.42 -8.83 9.06
C ALA A 60 -5.26 -7.97 8.09
N LEU A 61 -6.15 -7.13 8.61
CA LEU A 61 -6.93 -6.19 7.80
C LEU A 61 -6.05 -5.08 7.19
N ILE A 62 -5.01 -4.63 7.89
CA ILE A 62 -4.04 -3.65 7.35
C ILE A 62 -3.28 -4.26 6.16
N ILE A 63 -2.84 -5.51 6.23
CA ILE A 63 -2.21 -6.20 5.09
C ILE A 63 -3.16 -6.22 3.88
N LEU A 64 -4.45 -6.49 4.10
CA LEU A 64 -5.45 -6.43 3.04
C LEU A 64 -5.62 -5.02 2.48
N ALA A 65 -5.63 -3.99 3.33
CA ALA A 65 -5.68 -2.59 2.91
C ALA A 65 -4.50 -2.24 2.00
N HIS A 66 -3.29 -2.59 2.42
CA HIS A 66 -2.05 -2.40 1.65
C HIS A 66 -2.06 -3.16 0.32
N GLY A 67 -2.48 -4.43 0.34
CA GLY A 67 -2.61 -5.25 -0.87
C GLY A 67 -3.61 -4.66 -1.88
N LEU A 68 -4.75 -4.17 -1.41
CA LEU A 68 -5.77 -3.52 -2.25
C LEU A 68 -5.31 -2.16 -2.78
N GLY A 69 -4.59 -1.37 -1.98
CA GLY A 69 -3.96 -0.13 -2.42
C GLY A 69 -2.91 -0.37 -3.51
N ALA A 70 -2.05 -1.37 -3.33
CA ALA A 70 -1.06 -1.78 -4.31
C ALA A 70 -1.71 -2.26 -5.62
N PHE A 71 -2.71 -3.13 -5.52
CA PHE A 71 -3.50 -3.56 -6.67
C PHE A 71 -4.14 -2.39 -7.42
N THR A 72 -4.75 -1.46 -6.69
CA THR A 72 -5.38 -0.26 -7.27
C THR A 72 -4.35 0.60 -8.00
N SER A 73 -3.15 0.76 -7.43
CA SER A 73 -2.06 1.51 -8.05
C SER A 73 -1.65 0.90 -9.41
N GLY A 74 -1.46 -0.42 -9.45
CA GLY A 74 -1.18 -1.14 -10.69
C GLY A 74 -2.31 -1.04 -11.71
N TRP A 75 -3.55 -1.15 -11.25
CA TRP A 75 -4.73 -1.03 -12.10
C TRP A 75 -4.86 0.35 -12.76
N VAL A 76 -4.65 1.42 -11.98
CA VAL A 76 -4.67 2.81 -12.47
C VAL A 76 -3.57 3.04 -13.50
N LEU A 77 -2.35 2.54 -13.29
CA LEU A 77 -1.28 2.60 -14.30
C LEU A 77 -1.70 1.98 -15.64
N GLY A 78 -2.38 0.84 -15.59
CA GLY A 78 -2.90 0.17 -16.78
C GLY A 78 -3.95 1.00 -17.53
N LYS A 79 -4.82 1.72 -16.79
CA LYS A 79 -5.86 2.58 -17.36
C LYS A 79 -5.32 3.87 -17.99
N LEU A 80 -4.19 4.40 -17.52
CA LEU A 80 -3.63 5.67 -18.00
C LEU A 80 -2.90 5.57 -19.36
N GLY A 81 -2.78 4.37 -19.94
CA GLY A 81 -2.26 4.20 -21.31
C GLY A 81 -0.86 4.78 -21.49
N VAL A 82 0.01 4.59 -20.50
CA VAL A 82 1.40 5.05 -20.51
C VAL A 82 2.34 4.07 -21.19
N GLN A 83 3.43 4.59 -21.77
CA GLN A 83 4.50 3.75 -22.31
C GLN A 83 5.24 3.06 -21.17
N ASN A 84 5.77 1.86 -21.40
CA ASN A 84 6.55 1.10 -20.41
C ASN A 84 5.80 0.82 -19.10
N LYS A 85 4.46 0.66 -19.15
CA LYS A 85 3.59 0.38 -17.98
C LYS A 85 4.09 -0.75 -17.06
N HIS A 86 4.69 -1.81 -17.59
CA HIS A 86 5.29 -2.86 -16.76
C HIS A 86 6.46 -2.34 -15.92
N PHE A 87 7.38 -1.57 -16.53
CA PHE A 87 8.49 -0.95 -15.81
C PHE A 87 7.99 0.05 -14.76
N LEU A 88 6.96 0.85 -15.09
CA LEU A 88 6.35 1.78 -14.14
C LEU A 88 5.64 1.05 -12.99
N ALA A 89 5.03 -0.10 -13.23
CA ALA A 89 4.45 -0.93 -12.17
C ALA A 89 5.53 -1.53 -11.26
N LEU A 90 6.68 -1.94 -11.79
CA LEU A 90 7.82 -2.38 -10.96
C LEU A 90 8.34 -1.23 -10.07
N ILE A 91 8.50 -0.03 -10.63
CA ILE A 91 8.89 1.15 -9.84
C ILE A 91 7.85 1.46 -8.76
N THR A 92 6.56 1.45 -9.11
CA THR A 92 5.48 1.77 -8.18
C THR A 92 5.39 0.75 -7.05
N GLY A 93 5.47 -0.54 -7.38
CA GLY A 93 5.52 -1.62 -6.38
C GLY A 93 6.73 -1.50 -5.47
N LEU A 94 7.90 -1.16 -6.01
CA LEU A 94 9.11 -0.91 -5.21
C LEU A 94 8.96 0.28 -4.27
N ILE A 95 8.40 1.40 -4.74
CA ILE A 95 8.13 2.58 -3.90
C ILE A 95 7.22 2.19 -2.72
N LEU A 96 6.11 1.49 -3.00
CA LEU A 96 5.18 1.04 -1.96
C LEU A 96 5.85 0.09 -0.96
N THR A 97 6.64 -0.88 -1.44
CA THR A 97 7.41 -1.78 -0.56
C THR A 97 8.38 -1.01 0.33
N LEU A 98 9.11 -0.03 -0.23
CA LEU A 98 10.04 0.79 0.56
C LEU A 98 9.29 1.61 1.62
N THR A 99 8.14 2.18 1.28
CA THR A 99 7.29 2.89 2.25
C THR A 99 6.80 1.96 3.36
N GLY A 100 6.36 0.75 3.04
CA GLY A 100 5.97 -0.27 4.02
C GLY A 100 7.14 -0.65 4.94
N VAL A 101 8.33 -0.91 4.37
CA VAL A 101 9.54 -1.22 5.15
C VAL A 101 9.92 -0.06 6.08
N LEU A 102 9.81 1.19 5.62
CA LEU A 102 10.04 2.36 6.48
C LEU A 102 9.08 2.37 7.68
N ASN A 103 7.81 2.03 7.48
CA ASN A 103 6.85 1.91 8.59
C ASN A 103 7.25 0.82 9.60
N LEU A 104 7.74 -0.32 9.11
CA LEU A 104 8.24 -1.42 9.96
C LEU A 104 9.52 -1.08 10.74
N VAL A 105 10.32 -0.14 10.25
CA VAL A 105 11.51 0.36 10.95
C VAL A 105 11.12 1.34 12.06
N VAL A 106 10.08 2.15 11.83
CA VAL A 106 9.60 3.15 12.81
C VAL A 106 8.81 2.51 13.94
N LEU A 107 7.97 1.51 13.62
CA LEU A 107 7.07 0.85 14.57
C LEU A 107 7.41 -0.64 14.70
N PRO A 108 7.60 -1.16 15.93
CA PRO A 108 7.93 -2.57 16.13
C PRO A 108 6.70 -3.45 15.88
N HIS A 109 6.70 -4.19 14.78
CA HIS A 109 5.61 -5.11 14.42
C HIS A 109 5.98 -6.59 14.66
N PRO A 110 5.00 -7.49 14.84
CA PRO A 110 5.23 -8.92 14.81
C PRO A 110 5.89 -9.36 13.50
N ILE A 111 6.83 -10.32 13.59
CA ILE A 111 7.61 -10.79 12.42
C ILE A 111 6.71 -11.29 11.29
N TRP A 112 5.62 -11.98 11.61
CA TRP A 112 4.68 -12.50 10.61
C TRP A 112 4.04 -11.37 9.79
N PHE A 113 3.68 -10.26 10.43
CA PHE A 113 3.10 -9.09 9.77
C PHE A 113 4.14 -8.45 8.88
N SER A 114 5.33 -8.19 9.41
CA SER A 114 6.44 -7.57 8.67
C SER A 114 6.76 -8.31 7.36
N ILE A 115 6.79 -9.64 7.40
CA ILE A 115 7.03 -10.47 6.21
C ILE A 115 5.84 -10.39 5.25
N ALA A 116 4.63 -10.64 5.74
CA ALA A 116 3.43 -10.69 4.90
C ALA A 116 3.18 -9.35 4.20
N ASP A 117 3.28 -8.25 4.95
CA ASP A 117 3.04 -6.90 4.48
C ASP A 117 4.08 -6.48 3.42
N THR A 118 5.37 -6.65 3.70
CA THR A 118 6.44 -6.30 2.75
C THR A 118 6.30 -7.08 1.44
N CYS A 119 5.95 -8.37 1.52
CA CYS A 119 5.81 -9.25 0.36
C CYS A 119 4.57 -8.97 -0.48
N ILE A 120 3.54 -8.26 0.03
CA ILE A 120 2.26 -8.09 -0.69
C ILE A 120 2.30 -7.00 -1.76
N TYR A 121 3.01 -5.90 -1.53
CA TYR A 121 2.94 -4.71 -2.39
C TYR A 121 3.34 -5.01 -3.84
N PHE A 122 4.48 -5.65 -4.03
CA PHE A 122 5.04 -5.91 -5.35
C PHE A 122 4.16 -6.84 -6.22
N PRO A 123 3.77 -8.05 -5.76
CA PRO A 123 2.93 -8.94 -6.56
C PRO A 123 1.55 -8.34 -6.83
N LEU A 124 0.94 -7.65 -5.86
CA LEU A 124 -0.41 -7.09 -6.04
C LEU A 124 -0.39 -5.90 -7.00
N THR A 125 0.66 -5.08 -7.00
CA THR A 125 0.83 -4.02 -8.00
C THR A 125 0.89 -4.59 -9.43
N LEU A 126 1.65 -5.67 -9.64
CA LEU A 126 1.73 -6.32 -10.94
C LEU A 126 0.42 -6.99 -11.34
N LEU A 127 -0.29 -7.59 -10.38
CA LEU A 127 -1.59 -8.21 -10.60
C LEU A 127 -2.63 -7.17 -11.03
N GLY A 128 -2.65 -6.00 -10.39
CA GLY A 128 -3.54 -4.89 -10.75
C GLY A 128 -3.32 -4.40 -12.17
N LEU A 129 -2.05 -4.26 -12.58
CA LEU A 129 -1.72 -3.91 -13.96
C LEU A 129 -2.25 -4.97 -14.93
N LYS A 130 -1.94 -6.25 -14.68
CA LYS A 130 -2.38 -7.37 -15.52
C LYS A 130 -3.89 -7.43 -15.64
N PHE A 131 -4.61 -7.18 -14.55
CA PHE A 131 -6.06 -7.12 -14.54
C PHE A 131 -6.60 -6.00 -15.43
N SER A 132 -6.00 -4.80 -15.37
CA SER A 132 -6.35 -3.70 -16.28
C SER A 132 -6.19 -4.08 -17.75
N GLU A 133 -5.11 -4.80 -18.08
CA GLU A 133 -4.82 -5.21 -19.46
C GLU A 133 -5.79 -6.27 -19.97
N GLN A 134 -6.24 -7.18 -19.11
CA GLN A 134 -7.24 -8.18 -19.47
C GLN A 134 -8.57 -7.52 -19.83
N MET A 135 -9.03 -6.56 -19.03
CA MET A 135 -10.27 -5.84 -19.30
C MET A 135 -10.23 -5.03 -20.61
N ALA A 136 -9.07 -4.52 -21.00
CA ALA A 136 -8.91 -3.79 -22.25
C ALA A 136 -8.95 -4.69 -23.50
N LYS A 137 -8.77 -6.01 -23.36
CA LYS A 137 -8.83 -6.97 -24.48
C LYS A 137 -10.24 -7.50 -24.75
N THR A 138 -11.15 -7.37 -23.78
CA THR A 138 -12.51 -7.90 -23.83
C THR A 138 -13.57 -6.90 -24.31
N THR A 139 -13.16 -5.66 -24.57
CA THR A 139 -13.97 -4.55 -25.13
C THR A 139 -13.45 -4.17 -26.50
#